data_AF-A0A0A1I3G2-F1
#
_entry.id   AF-A0A0A1I3G2-F1
#
_cell.length_a   1.000
_cell.length_b   1.000
_cell.length_c   1.000
_cell.angle_alpha   90.00
_cell.angle_beta   90.00
_cell.angle_gamma   90.00
#
_symmetry.space_group_name_H-M   'P 1'
#
loop_
_entity.id
_entity.type
_entity.pdbx_description
1 polymer ?
#
loop_
_entity_poly.entity_id
_entity_poly.type
_entity_poly.pdbx_seq_one_letter_code
_entity_poly.pdbx_strand_id
1 'polypeptide(L)'
;MQVQPLQQNGITYLSGGIGEDEARAIGQAQGYNLHMTFAVGPENKYIPDVHVTIHNASGQTLLTLDEAGPLVYVQLPPGKYTVMATRNGEERRDTASIGSGAARNLVFHWNGDE
;
A
#
# COMPACT_ATOMS: atom_id res chain seq x y z
N MET A 1 -12.88 1.48 -14.90
CA MET A 1 -11.48 1.53 -15.42
C MET A 1 -10.75 0.31 -14.89
N GLN A 2 -9.85 -0.29 -15.66
CA GLN A 2 -9.09 -1.47 -15.21
C GLN A 2 -7.78 -0.99 -14.57
N VAL A 3 -7.51 -1.43 -13.34
CA VAL A 3 -6.25 -1.11 -12.65
C VAL A 3 -5.13 -1.92 -13.30
N GLN A 4 -4.09 -1.24 -13.75
CA GLN A 4 -2.96 -1.86 -14.44
C GLN A 4 -1.78 -2.05 -13.47
N PRO A 5 -1.09 -3.21 -13.50
CA PRO A 5 0.15 -3.38 -12.75
C PRO A 5 1.21 -2.37 -13.20
N LEU A 6 1.86 -1.74 -12.23
CA LEU A 6 3.00 -0.87 -12.42
C LEU A 6 4.25 -1.52 -11.81
N GLN A 7 5.42 -1.03 -12.20
CA GLN A 7 6.68 -1.54 -11.68
C GLN A 7 7.66 -0.41 -11.36
N GLN A 8 8.38 -0.55 -10.26
CA GLN A 8 9.48 0.33 -9.88
C GLN A 8 10.54 -0.50 -9.17
N ASN A 9 11.81 -0.35 -9.56
CA ASN A 9 12.95 -1.10 -8.99
C ASN A 9 12.74 -2.63 -8.96
N GLY A 10 12.05 -3.18 -9.96
CA GLY A 10 11.72 -4.60 -10.02
C GLY A 10 10.52 -5.03 -9.17
N ILE A 11 9.95 -4.13 -8.36
CA ILE A 11 8.77 -4.37 -7.53
C ILE A 11 7.50 -4.07 -8.32
N THR A 12 6.66 -5.07 -8.50
CA THR A 12 5.35 -4.94 -9.14
C THR A 12 4.30 -4.53 -8.11
N TYR A 13 3.43 -3.58 -8.47
CA TYR A 13 2.38 -3.11 -7.58
C TYR A 13 1.11 -2.70 -8.35
N LEU A 14 0.00 -2.64 -7.62
CA LEU A 14 -1.25 -1.98 -8.00
C LEU A 14 -1.53 -0.87 -6.99
N SER A 15 -2.04 0.26 -7.45
CA SER A 15 -2.50 1.37 -6.60
C SER A 15 -3.78 1.95 -7.19
N GLY A 16 -4.78 2.22 -6.35
CA GLY A 16 -6.05 2.80 -6.75
C GLY A 16 -7.19 2.31 -5.87
N GLY A 17 -8.42 2.28 -6.40
CA GLY A 17 -9.58 1.74 -5.69
C GLY A 17 -10.52 2.80 -5.10
N ILE A 18 -10.49 4.03 -5.62
CA ILE A 18 -11.51 5.05 -5.29
C ILE A 18 -12.85 4.67 -5.93
N GLY A 19 -12.83 4.15 -7.16
CA GLY A 19 -14.02 3.58 -7.79
C GLY A 19 -14.28 2.14 -7.36
N GLU A 20 -15.55 1.75 -7.24
CA GLU A 20 -15.94 0.38 -6.87
C GLU A 20 -15.37 -0.70 -7.81
N ASP A 21 -15.33 -0.42 -9.11
CA ASP A 21 -14.75 -1.35 -10.10
C ASP A 21 -13.25 -1.55 -9.89
N GLU A 22 -12.53 -0.48 -9.58
CA GLU A 22 -11.09 -0.54 -9.29
C GLU A 22 -10.84 -1.27 -7.98
N ALA A 23 -11.61 -0.95 -6.95
CA ALA A 23 -11.50 -1.61 -5.64
C ALA A 23 -11.75 -3.12 -5.76
N ARG A 24 -12.76 -3.50 -6.55
CA ARG A 24 -13.05 -4.91 -6.85
C ARG A 24 -11.92 -5.56 -7.63
N ALA A 25 -11.39 -4.90 -8.66
CA ALA A 25 -10.31 -5.43 -9.47
C ALA A 25 -9.02 -5.64 -8.64
N ILE A 26 -8.65 -4.68 -7.81
CA ILE A 26 -7.50 -4.79 -6.90
C ILE A 26 -7.75 -5.89 -5.86
N GLY A 27 -8.92 -5.92 -5.22
CA GLY A 27 -9.25 -6.92 -4.21
C GLY A 27 -9.29 -8.37 -4.73
N GLN A 28 -9.42 -8.57 -6.04
CA GLN A 28 -9.37 -9.88 -6.68
C GLN A 28 -7.98 -10.23 -7.24
N ALA A 29 -7.04 -9.28 -7.26
CA ALA A 29 -5.72 -9.46 -7.83
C ALA A 29 -4.91 -10.50 -7.04
N GLN A 30 -4.32 -11.46 -7.78
CA GLN A 30 -3.51 -12.53 -7.22
C GLN A 30 -2.01 -12.22 -7.39
N GLY A 31 -1.17 -12.87 -6.58
CA GLY A 31 0.30 -12.76 -6.70
C GLY A 31 0.94 -11.61 -5.93
N TYR A 32 0.13 -10.75 -5.28
CA TYR A 32 0.59 -9.69 -4.39
C TYR A 32 0.54 -10.17 -2.94
N ASN A 33 1.64 -10.01 -2.21
CA ASN A 33 1.85 -10.58 -0.88
C ASN A 33 1.95 -9.53 0.24
N LEU A 34 1.87 -8.25 -0.10
CA LEU A 34 1.61 -7.15 0.80
C LEU A 34 0.42 -6.35 0.29
N HIS A 35 -0.62 -6.22 1.10
CA HIS A 35 -1.81 -5.41 0.83
C HIS A 35 -1.85 -4.27 1.83
N MET A 36 -2.08 -3.05 1.34
CA MET A 36 -2.18 -1.86 2.15
C MET A 36 -3.53 -1.20 1.91
N THR A 37 -4.16 -0.73 2.98
CA THR A 37 -5.41 0.02 2.94
C THR A 37 -5.24 1.33 3.69
N PHE A 38 -5.68 2.42 3.09
CA PHE A 38 -5.57 3.76 3.66
C PHE A 38 -6.95 4.34 3.95
N ALA A 39 -7.14 4.83 5.17
CA ALA A 39 -8.43 5.35 5.61
C ALA A 39 -8.29 6.51 6.60
N VAL A 40 -9.33 7.33 6.74
CA VAL A 40 -9.40 8.40 7.74
C VAL A 40 -10.69 8.39 8.53
N GLY A 41 -10.62 9.01 9.70
CA GLY A 41 -11.76 9.38 10.50
C GLY A 41 -12.54 8.20 11.10
N PRO A 42 -13.55 8.50 11.93
CA PRO A 42 -14.32 7.49 12.64
C PRO A 42 -15.14 6.58 11.70
N GLU A 43 -15.44 7.04 10.49
CA GLU A 43 -16.17 6.28 9.47
C GLU A 43 -15.26 5.36 8.61
N ASN A 44 -13.95 5.37 8.83
CA ASN A 44 -12.95 4.65 8.02
C ASN A 44 -13.06 4.97 6.52
N LYS A 45 -13.21 6.24 6.18
CA LYS A 45 -13.32 6.69 4.78
C LYS A 45 -12.02 6.37 4.06
N TYR A 46 -12.11 5.62 2.98
CA TYR A 46 -10.99 5.32 2.10
C TYR A 46 -10.48 6.59 1.42
N ILE A 47 -9.15 6.79 1.42
CA ILE A 47 -8.52 7.99 0.88
C ILE A 47 -7.44 7.69 -0.17
N PRO A 48 -7.26 8.55 -1.18
CA PRO A 48 -6.10 8.55 -2.05
C PRO A 48 -5.00 9.46 -1.47
N ASP A 49 -4.03 9.83 -2.30
CA ASP A 49 -3.02 10.87 -2.04
C ASP A 49 -2.11 10.58 -0.83
N VAL A 50 -1.77 9.30 -0.63
CA VAL A 50 -0.80 8.88 0.40
C VAL A 50 0.58 8.73 -0.23
N HIS A 51 1.56 9.42 0.35
CA HIS A 51 2.96 9.17 0.03
C HIS A 51 3.43 7.90 0.74
N VAL A 52 3.88 6.89 0.00
CA VAL A 52 4.29 5.60 0.54
C VAL A 52 5.74 5.32 0.20
N THR A 53 6.56 4.99 1.20
CA THR A 53 7.87 4.38 0.98
C THR A 53 7.95 2.99 1.58
N ILE A 54 8.59 2.07 0.87
CA ILE A 54 8.89 0.72 1.35
C ILE A 54 10.41 0.53 1.37
N HIS A 55 10.93 0.26 2.56
CA HIS A 55 12.34 -0.03 2.78
C HIS A 55 12.53 -1.51 3.09
N ASN A 56 13.60 -2.11 2.57
CA ASN A 56 14.03 -3.43 3.00
C ASN A 56 14.78 -3.38 4.34
N ALA A 57 15.19 -4.53 4.86
CA ALA A 57 15.92 -4.65 6.12
C ALA A 57 17.28 -3.93 6.16
N SER A 58 17.90 -3.63 5.01
CA SER A 58 19.14 -2.84 4.94
C SER A 58 18.90 -1.33 4.83
N GLY A 59 17.64 -0.88 4.88
CA GLY A 59 17.25 0.52 4.73
C GLY A 59 17.15 1.01 3.28
N GLN A 60 17.36 0.14 2.29
CA GLN A 60 17.23 0.51 0.88
C GLN A 60 15.77 0.72 0.54
N THR A 61 15.45 1.88 -0.04
CA THR A 61 14.13 2.15 -0.62
C THR A 61 13.92 1.29 -1.85
N LEU A 62 12.87 0.47 -1.85
CA LEU A 62 12.47 -0.36 -2.99
C LEU A 62 11.32 0.27 -3.78
N LEU A 63 10.40 0.94 -3.09
CA LEU A 63 9.22 1.55 -3.70
C LEU A 63 8.96 2.92 -3.06
N THR A 64 8.68 3.91 -3.91
CA THR A 64 8.16 5.23 -3.51
C THR A 64 6.94 5.53 -4.38
N LEU A 65 5.80 5.82 -3.76
CA LEU A 65 4.56 6.22 -4.43
C LEU A 65 4.16 7.59 -3.89
N ASP A 66 3.93 8.57 -4.75
CA ASP A 66 3.60 9.92 -4.29
C ASP A 66 2.09 10.12 -4.05
N GLU A 67 1.24 9.43 -4.83
CA GLU A 67 -0.23 9.57 -4.79
C GLU A 67 -0.88 8.17 -4.74
N ALA A 68 -0.63 7.43 -3.67
CA ALA A 68 -1.13 6.07 -3.53
C ALA A 68 -2.54 6.01 -2.92
N GLY A 69 -3.29 4.96 -3.25
CA GLY A 69 -4.47 4.57 -2.48
C GLY A 69 -5.82 4.61 -3.20
N PRO A 70 -6.88 4.19 -2.49
CA PRO A 70 -6.91 3.72 -1.10
C PRO A 70 -6.41 2.30 -0.88
N LEU A 71 -6.29 1.51 -1.96
CA LEU A 71 -5.77 0.16 -1.93
C LEU A 71 -4.44 0.11 -2.68
N VAL A 72 -3.43 -0.53 -2.07
CA VAL A 72 -2.15 -0.78 -2.72
C VAL A 72 -1.74 -2.22 -2.49
N TYR A 73 -1.54 -2.96 -3.57
CA TYR A 73 -1.12 -4.37 -3.53
C TYR A 73 0.29 -4.46 -4.11
N VAL A 74 1.23 -5.04 -3.38
CA VAL A 74 2.66 -5.07 -3.72
C VAL A 74 3.17 -6.51 -3.72
N GLN A 75 3.98 -6.84 -4.73
CA GLN A 75 4.69 -8.11 -4.81
C GLN A 75 6.14 -7.90 -4.36
N LEU A 76 6.45 -8.38 -3.16
CA LEU A 76 7.79 -8.28 -2.58
C LEU A 76 8.48 -9.65 -2.55
N PRO A 77 9.81 -9.70 -2.70
CA PRO A 77 10.59 -10.88 -2.32
C PRO A 77 10.37 -11.27 -0.84
N PRO A 78 10.68 -12.52 -0.44
CA PRO A 78 10.72 -12.88 0.97
C PRO A 78 11.71 -12.01 1.75
N GLY A 79 11.29 -11.47 2.89
CA GLY A 79 12.10 -10.53 3.65
C GLY A 79 11.33 -9.74 4.69
N LYS A 80 12.04 -8.86 5.40
CA LYS A 80 11.45 -7.88 6.32
C LYS A 80 11.48 -6.50 5.70
N TYR A 81 10.39 -5.77 5.85
CA TYR A 81 10.17 -4.47 5.27
C TYR A 81 9.60 -3.50 6.28
N THR A 82 10.00 -2.24 6.17
CA THR A 82 9.38 -1.11 6.85
C THR A 82 8.59 -0.33 5.81
N VAL A 83 7.33 -0.06 6.12
CA VAL A 83 6.44 0.77 5.29
C VAL A 83 6.17 2.06 6.03
N MET A 84 6.38 3.18 5.37
CA MET A 84 6.04 4.51 5.86
C MET A 84 4.99 5.09 4.92
N ALA A 85 3.84 5.45 5.47
CA ALA A 85 2.72 6.05 4.77
C ALA A 85 2.50 7.44 5.37
N THR A 86 2.62 8.47 4.55
CA THR A 86 2.56 9.87 4.98
C THR A 86 1.44 10.58 4.26
N ARG A 87 0.62 11.29 5.02
CA ARG A 87 -0.49 12.09 4.51
C ARG A 87 -0.55 13.40 5.28
N ASN A 88 -0.65 14.53 4.57
CA ASN A 88 -0.72 15.87 5.17
C ASN A 88 0.39 16.12 6.23
N GLY A 89 1.58 15.56 6.00
CA GLY A 89 2.71 15.66 6.93
C GLY A 89 2.67 14.71 8.13
N GLU A 90 1.60 13.94 8.32
CA GLU A 90 1.50 12.92 9.37
C GLU A 90 1.91 11.55 8.84
N GLU A 91 3.05 11.04 9.33
CA GLU A 91 3.56 9.70 9.01
C GLU A 91 2.93 8.63 9.92
N ARG A 92 2.54 7.53 9.30
CA ARG A 92 2.28 6.25 9.93
C ARG A 92 3.32 5.24 9.45
N ARG A 93 3.80 4.40 10.37
CA ARG A 93 4.82 3.40 10.09
C ARG A 93 4.39 2.04 10.58
N ASP A 94 4.61 1.02 9.76
CA ASP A 94 4.43 -0.37 10.15
C ASP A 94 5.49 -1.27 9.47
N THR A 95 5.53 -2.54 9.83
CA THR A 95 6.47 -3.53 9.32
C THR A 95 5.75 -4.74 8.76
N ALA A 96 6.30 -5.30 7.68
CA ALA A 96 5.81 -6.53 7.07
C ALA A 96 6.93 -7.57 6.99
N SER A 97 6.62 -8.80 7.42
CA SER A 97 7.46 -9.98 7.15
C SER A 97 6.81 -10.81 6.04
N ILE A 98 7.49 -10.88 4.90
CA ILE A 98 7.04 -11.58 3.69
C ILE A 98 7.75 -12.93 3.62
N GLY A 99 6.99 -13.98 3.33
CA GLY A 99 7.47 -15.36 3.22
C GLY A 99 6.52 -16.20 2.37
N SER A 100 6.49 -17.52 2.58
CA SER A 100 5.61 -18.45 1.84
C SER A 100 4.16 -18.49 2.35
N GLY A 101 3.81 -17.67 3.34
CA GLY A 101 2.49 -17.64 3.96
C GLY A 101 1.47 -16.78 3.22
N ALA A 102 0.32 -16.54 3.87
CA ALA A 102 -0.70 -15.62 3.38
C ALA A 102 -0.16 -14.19 3.23
N ALA A 103 -0.79 -13.42 2.33
CA ALA A 103 -0.48 -12.01 2.16
C ALA A 103 -0.59 -11.24 3.50
N ARG A 104 0.30 -10.28 3.70
CA ARG A 104 0.28 -9.40 4.85
C ARG A 104 -0.62 -8.20 4.56
N ASN A 105 -1.55 -7.92 5.46
CA ASN A 105 -2.43 -6.77 5.37
C ASN A 105 -1.96 -5.71 6.35
N LEU A 106 -1.70 -4.49 5.86
CA LEU A 106 -1.43 -3.31 6.66
C LEU A 106 -2.56 -2.31 6.46
N VAL A 107 -3.02 -1.70 7.55
CA VAL A 107 -4.02 -0.63 7.51
C VAL A 107 -3.38 0.60 8.12
N PHE A 108 -3.29 1.66 7.33
CA PHE A 108 -2.83 2.96 7.80
C PHE A 108 -4.05 3.86 7.94
N HIS A 109 -4.22 4.39 9.15
CA HIS A 109 -5.37 5.20 9.50
C HIS A 109 -4.94 6.53 10.12
N TRP A 110 -5.66 7.60 9.77
CA TRP A 110 -5.48 8.93 10.33
C TRP A 110 -6.76 9.47 10.94
N ASN A 111 -6.63 10.38 11.91
CA ASN A 111 -7.76 10.87 12.68
C ASN A 111 -8.74 11.72 11.84
N GLY A 112 -8.29 12.38 10.78
CA GLY A 112 -9.13 13.28 9.99
C GLY A 112 -8.52 13.69 8.65
N ASP A 113 -9.25 14.55 7.94
CA ASP A 113 -8.95 15.04 6.59
C ASP A 113 -8.17 16.37 6.58
N GLU A 114 -7.75 16.86 7.77
CA GLU A 114 -7.15 18.20 7.97
C GLU A 114 -5.86 18.44 7.19
#